data_AF-A0A9D2FM22-F1
#
_entry.id   AF-A0A9D2FM22-F1
#
_cell.length_a   1.000
_cell.length_b   1.000
_cell.length_c   1.000
_cell.angle_alpha   90.00
_cell.angle_beta   90.00
_cell.angle_gamma   90.00
#
_symmetry.space_group_name_H-M   'P 1'
#
loop_
_entity.id
_entity.type
_entity.pdbx_description
1 polymer ?
#
loop_
_entity_poly.entity_id
_entity_poly.type
_entity_poly.pdbx_seq_one_letter_code
_entity_poly.pdbx_strand_id
1 'polypeptide(L)'
;MKKRNLACLAFAVPFLAMTACTAGTASLAISPNWFLNTGDDYISNANETLEYSVSFEPSSTNTTLTYGEGTYKTVLSAETITLADGSTEMCYRFHTELSIPVTYTLGEETKSFDDAVRSDVWFRDAKHSLQPVKSEKYVLSHTPMQSSAPSSVDSLYTTYEYTYTVTYNADLTNADTTATYTQPETDPITQAIELSGSGTYLDNEQILFALRGVNMSSTSSFRSINPAKKAVETVGMTETPSSAAEKLTFEMNGETAEREITTYTFSLGYGGTNPGASQKYTYAGVTDANNNIYRCALLRMEVPVLNSMGTLRYTLVKATF
;
A
#
# COMPACT_ATOMS: atom_id res chain seq x y z
N MET A 1 30.45 1.70 -23.18
CA MET A 1 30.18 2.07 -21.78
C MET A 1 29.44 3.40 -21.75
N LYS A 2 28.10 3.34 -21.71
CA LYS A 2 27.12 4.45 -21.58
C LYS A 2 25.77 3.79 -21.85
N LYS A 3 25.05 3.36 -20.80
CA LYS A 3 23.65 2.85 -20.74
C LYS A 3 23.42 2.04 -19.43
N ARG A 4 23.83 2.55 -18.26
CA ARG A 4 23.60 1.88 -16.95
C ARG A 4 22.83 2.71 -15.92
N ASN A 5 22.29 3.87 -16.29
CA ASN A 5 21.60 4.76 -15.34
C ASN A 5 20.08 4.80 -15.53
N LEU A 6 19.48 3.76 -16.12
CA LEU A 6 18.03 3.67 -16.38
C LEU A 6 17.40 2.37 -15.87
N ALA A 7 18.16 1.51 -15.18
CA ALA A 7 17.65 0.29 -14.55
C ALA A 7 17.18 0.52 -13.10
N CYS A 8 17.50 1.66 -12.48
CA CYS A 8 17.20 1.92 -11.07
C CYS A 8 15.78 2.45 -10.78
N LEU A 9 14.89 2.44 -11.77
CA LEU A 9 13.48 2.88 -11.65
C LEU A 9 12.58 2.17 -12.68
N ALA A 10 13.00 0.97 -13.14
CA ALA A 10 12.32 0.21 -14.18
C ALA A 10 11.07 -0.53 -13.65
N PHE A 11 10.12 0.21 -13.14
CA PHE A 11 8.71 -0.05 -13.40
C PHE A 11 8.31 0.76 -14.65
N ALA A 12 8.34 0.10 -15.81
CA ALA A 12 7.54 0.33 -17.02
C ALA A 12 7.65 1.65 -17.88
N VAL A 13 8.17 1.47 -19.11
CA VAL A 13 7.77 2.04 -20.44
C VAL A 13 8.41 3.37 -20.98
N PRO A 14 8.65 3.47 -22.32
CA PRO A 14 9.05 4.69 -23.04
C PRO A 14 7.96 5.76 -23.26
N PHE A 15 8.47 6.99 -23.47
CA PHE A 15 7.82 8.29 -23.75
C PHE A 15 6.80 8.33 -24.91
N LEU A 16 5.74 9.14 -24.78
CA LEU A 16 5.58 10.46 -25.44
C LEU A 16 4.27 11.16 -25.03
N ALA A 17 4.30 12.49 -25.17
CA ALA A 17 3.33 13.50 -24.74
C ALA A 17 1.89 13.29 -25.24
N MET A 18 0.91 13.69 -24.43
CA MET A 18 -0.21 14.55 -24.81
C MET A 18 -0.87 15.16 -23.56
N THR A 19 -1.25 16.43 -23.70
CA THR A 19 -1.98 17.26 -22.75
C THR A 19 -3.32 16.64 -22.37
N ALA A 20 -3.53 16.33 -21.08
CA ALA A 20 -4.85 16.00 -20.57
C ALA A 20 -5.41 17.21 -19.82
N CYS A 21 -6.59 17.65 -20.25
CA CYS A 21 -7.38 18.70 -19.61
C CYS A 21 -7.63 18.34 -18.14
N THR A 22 -7.51 19.34 -17.26
CA THR A 22 -7.83 19.31 -15.84
C THR A 22 -9.33 19.07 -15.60
N ALA A 23 -9.79 17.83 -15.73
CA ALA A 23 -10.97 17.39 -15.00
C ALA A 23 -10.52 17.17 -13.54
N GLY A 24 -10.90 18.08 -12.64
CA GLY A 24 -10.46 18.02 -11.25
C GLY A 24 -10.90 16.73 -10.56
N THR A 25 -10.02 16.13 -9.76
CA THR A 25 -10.39 15.03 -8.86
C THR A 25 -11.23 15.61 -7.74
N ALA A 26 -12.41 15.01 -7.47
CA ALA A 26 -13.25 15.41 -6.35
C ALA A 26 -12.58 15.05 -5.01
N SER A 27 -12.80 15.85 -3.97
CA SER A 27 -12.34 15.50 -2.62
C SER A 27 -13.13 14.32 -2.09
N LEU A 28 -12.44 13.38 -1.44
CA LEU A 28 -13.07 12.26 -0.75
C LEU A 28 -13.82 12.78 0.49
N ALA A 29 -15.04 12.29 0.66
CA ALA A 29 -15.71 12.36 1.96
C ALA A 29 -15.18 11.22 2.84
N ILE A 30 -14.46 11.56 3.91
CA ILE A 30 -13.84 10.58 4.82
C ILE A 30 -14.65 10.50 6.11
N SER A 31 -15.09 9.29 6.45
CA SER A 31 -15.74 8.96 7.71
C SER A 31 -14.80 8.15 8.61
N PRO A 32 -14.79 8.34 9.94
CA PRO A 32 -13.89 7.62 10.83
C PRO A 32 -14.43 6.21 11.15
N ASN A 33 -14.58 5.39 10.12
CA ASN A 33 -15.15 4.04 10.21
C ASN A 33 -14.23 3.02 10.89
N TRP A 34 -13.12 3.45 11.49
CA TRP A 34 -12.25 2.63 12.35
C TRP A 34 -12.61 2.75 13.84
N PHE A 35 -13.72 3.42 14.18
CA PHE A 35 -14.30 3.42 15.52
C PHE A 35 -15.55 2.52 15.64
N LEU A 36 -15.95 2.20 16.88
CA LEU A 36 -17.18 1.44 17.19
C LEU A 36 -18.40 2.25 16.83
N ASN A 37 -18.41 3.51 17.28
CA ASN A 37 -19.33 4.49 16.82
C ASN A 37 -18.62 5.32 15.75
N THR A 38 -19.12 5.27 14.51
CA THR A 38 -18.51 5.99 13.38
C THR A 38 -18.65 7.50 13.48
N GLY A 39 -19.36 8.01 14.49
CA GLY A 39 -19.40 9.44 14.84
C GLY A 39 -18.27 9.90 15.76
N ASP A 40 -17.47 8.98 16.32
CA ASP A 40 -16.36 9.32 17.22
C ASP A 40 -15.17 9.95 16.45
N ASP A 41 -14.42 10.81 17.11
CA ASP A 41 -13.26 11.52 16.55
C ASP A 41 -12.04 11.56 17.49
N TYR A 42 -12.09 10.81 18.59
CA TYR A 42 -11.07 10.84 19.65
C TYR A 42 -9.84 10.01 19.27
N ILE A 43 -8.92 10.61 18.53
CA ILE A 43 -7.72 9.92 18.03
C ILE A 43 -6.81 9.40 19.14
N SER A 44 -6.83 9.99 20.34
CA SER A 44 -5.92 9.63 21.46
C SER A 44 -6.02 8.20 21.95
N ASN A 45 -7.11 7.49 21.62
CA ASN A 45 -7.33 6.10 22.01
C ASN A 45 -7.00 5.11 20.87
N ALA A 46 -6.42 5.59 19.78
CA ALA A 46 -6.04 4.72 18.67
C ALA A 46 -5.01 3.69 19.12
N ASN A 47 -5.42 2.43 19.11
CA ASN A 47 -4.56 1.28 19.35
C ASN A 47 -5.21 0.06 18.69
N GLU A 48 -4.82 -0.23 17.47
CA GLU A 48 -5.33 -1.36 16.71
C GLU A 48 -4.16 -2.18 16.18
N THR A 49 -4.27 -3.51 16.21
CA THR A 49 -3.33 -4.42 15.55
C THR A 49 -4.09 -5.42 14.70
N LEU A 50 -3.75 -5.50 13.41
CA LEU A 50 -4.27 -6.50 12.47
C LEU A 50 -3.11 -7.36 11.96
N GLU A 51 -3.29 -8.67 11.94
CA GLU A 51 -2.29 -9.63 11.47
C GLU A 51 -2.90 -10.49 10.36
N TYR A 52 -2.10 -10.74 9.33
CA TYR A 52 -2.48 -11.42 8.10
C TYR A 52 -1.49 -12.54 7.80
N SER A 53 -2.00 -13.69 7.36
CA SER A 53 -1.21 -14.69 6.66
C SER A 53 -1.02 -14.26 5.20
N VAL A 54 0.18 -14.46 4.66
CA VAL A 54 0.49 -14.21 3.25
C VAL A 54 0.81 -15.54 2.56
N SER A 55 0.12 -15.81 1.46
CA SER A 55 0.31 -17.02 0.67
C SER A 55 0.52 -16.66 -0.80
N PHE A 56 1.09 -17.57 -1.58
CA PHE A 56 1.38 -17.36 -2.98
C PHE A 56 0.61 -18.34 -3.86
N GLU A 57 -0.12 -17.78 -4.82
CA GLU A 57 -0.73 -18.53 -5.90
C GLU A 57 0.11 -18.34 -7.17
N PRO A 58 0.89 -19.35 -7.59
CA PRO A 58 1.70 -19.24 -8.79
C PRO A 58 0.82 -19.19 -10.03
N SER A 59 1.23 -18.42 -11.04
CA SER A 59 0.59 -18.50 -12.34
C SER A 59 0.95 -19.82 -13.03
N SER A 60 0.10 -20.29 -13.94
CA SER A 60 0.33 -21.54 -14.68
C SER A 60 1.60 -21.51 -15.55
N THR A 61 2.14 -20.33 -15.82
CA THR A 61 3.35 -20.12 -16.63
C THR A 61 4.60 -19.85 -15.79
N ASN A 62 4.46 -19.74 -14.47
CA ASN A 62 5.59 -19.54 -13.57
C ASN A 62 6.29 -20.88 -13.30
N THR A 63 7.60 -20.93 -13.55
CA THR A 63 8.42 -22.12 -13.33
C THR A 63 9.66 -21.84 -12.49
N THR A 64 9.88 -20.59 -12.06
CA THR A 64 11.18 -20.17 -11.50
C THR A 64 11.08 -19.47 -10.15
N LEU A 65 9.88 -19.05 -9.73
CA LEU A 65 9.66 -18.28 -8.50
C LEU A 65 8.68 -19.01 -7.59
N THR A 66 8.98 -19.08 -6.31
CA THR A 66 8.03 -19.50 -5.27
C THR A 66 8.20 -18.60 -4.05
N TYR A 67 7.09 -18.17 -3.47
CA TYR A 67 7.10 -17.59 -2.13
C TYR A 67 6.61 -18.64 -1.12
N GLY A 68 7.25 -18.67 0.04
CA GLY A 68 6.78 -19.44 1.19
C GLY A 68 5.58 -18.76 1.88
N GLU A 69 5.16 -19.32 3.00
CA GLU A 69 4.20 -18.65 3.88
C GLU A 69 4.86 -17.42 4.52
N GLY A 70 4.23 -16.26 4.36
CA GLY A 70 4.67 -15.00 4.95
C GLY A 70 3.66 -14.46 5.95
N THR A 71 4.04 -13.34 6.58
CA THR A 71 3.17 -12.61 7.50
C THR A 71 3.14 -11.14 7.12
N TYR A 72 1.98 -10.52 7.35
CA TYR A 72 1.83 -9.08 7.25
C TYR A 72 1.12 -8.56 8.49
N LYS A 73 1.61 -7.47 9.07
CA LYS A 73 1.08 -6.87 10.28
C LYS A 73 0.86 -5.38 10.07
N THR A 74 -0.24 -4.87 10.63
CA THR A 74 -0.50 -3.43 10.69
C THR A 74 -0.77 -3.01 12.12
N VAL A 75 -0.26 -1.85 12.52
CA VAL A 75 -0.53 -1.24 13.83
C VAL A 75 -0.95 0.21 13.64
N LEU A 76 -2.13 0.57 14.13
CA LEU A 76 -2.57 1.96 14.23
C LEU A 76 -2.37 2.44 15.67
N SER A 77 -1.69 3.55 15.83
CA SER A 77 -1.56 4.25 17.10
C SER A 77 -1.74 5.76 16.93
N ALA A 78 -1.77 6.50 18.03
CA ALA A 78 -1.71 7.95 18.03
C ALA A 78 -0.40 8.45 18.64
N GLU A 79 0.17 9.48 18.04
CA GLU A 79 1.45 10.06 18.45
C GLU A 79 1.42 11.58 18.29
N THR A 80 1.94 12.31 19.27
CA THR A 80 2.19 13.75 19.13
C THR A 80 3.47 13.95 18.30
N ILE A 81 3.34 14.60 17.15
CA ILE A 81 4.45 14.86 16.23
C ILE A 81 4.67 16.35 16.04
N THR A 82 5.92 16.73 15.75
CA THR A 82 6.26 18.08 15.28
C THR A 82 6.05 18.16 13.77
N LEU A 83 5.26 19.14 13.32
CA LEU A 83 4.99 19.44 11.91
C LEU A 83 6.12 20.25 11.29
N ALA A 84 6.10 20.39 9.96
CA ALA A 84 7.11 21.12 9.20
C ALA A 84 7.23 22.62 9.60
N ASP A 85 6.17 23.22 10.15
CA ASP A 85 6.16 24.60 10.64
C ASP A 85 6.65 24.74 12.10
N GLY A 86 7.06 23.63 12.73
CA GLY A 86 7.53 23.57 14.10
C GLY A 86 6.44 23.45 15.16
N SER A 87 5.15 23.51 14.78
CA SER A 87 4.04 23.25 15.69
C SER A 87 3.92 21.76 16.03
N THR A 88 3.18 21.41 17.09
CA THR A 88 2.94 20.01 17.47
C THR A 88 1.47 19.66 17.36
N GLU A 89 1.19 18.47 16.84
CA GLU A 89 -0.18 17.97 16.66
C GLU A 89 -0.23 16.47 17.01
N MET A 90 -1.36 16.02 17.57
CA MET A 90 -1.64 14.59 17.71
C MET A 90 -2.06 14.06 16.34
N CYS A 91 -1.34 13.08 15.83
CA CYS A 91 -1.61 12.43 14.54
C CYS A 91 -1.77 10.93 14.72
N TYR A 92 -2.39 10.28 13.74
CA TYR A 92 -2.26 8.83 13.63
C TYR A 92 -0.84 8.47 13.19
N ARG A 93 -0.34 7.35 13.71
CA ARG A 93 0.78 6.60 13.16
C ARG A 93 0.27 5.25 12.71
N PHE A 94 0.47 4.93 11.44
CA PHE A 94 0.17 3.61 10.90
C PHE A 94 1.47 2.93 10.50
N HIS A 95 1.76 1.83 11.19
CA HIS A 95 2.94 1.01 10.96
C HIS A 95 2.53 -0.25 10.22
N THR A 96 3.32 -0.68 9.24
CA THR A 96 3.13 -1.96 8.54
C THR A 96 4.44 -2.75 8.44
N GLU A 97 4.34 -4.08 8.50
CA GLU A 97 5.48 -4.99 8.37
C GLU A 97 5.07 -6.24 7.59
N LEU A 98 5.76 -6.49 6.47
CA LEU A 98 5.72 -7.72 5.68
C LEU A 98 7.02 -8.48 5.87
N SER A 99 6.94 -9.79 6.09
CA SER A 99 8.05 -10.72 5.98
C SER A 99 7.61 -11.93 5.16
N ILE A 100 8.37 -12.29 4.13
CA ILE A 100 8.01 -13.40 3.26
C ILE A 100 9.25 -14.12 2.70
N PRO A 101 9.35 -15.45 2.84
CA PRO A 101 10.41 -16.22 2.19
C PRO A 101 10.20 -16.25 0.67
N VAL A 102 11.26 -16.08 -0.09
CA VAL A 102 11.24 -16.15 -1.56
C VAL A 102 12.32 -17.12 -2.06
N THR A 103 12.00 -17.92 -3.06
CA THR A 103 12.90 -18.90 -3.64
C THR A 103 12.88 -18.82 -5.16
N TYR A 104 14.07 -18.78 -5.74
CA TYR A 104 14.33 -18.82 -7.17
C TYR A 104 14.98 -20.14 -7.56
N THR A 105 14.44 -20.79 -8.59
CA THR A 105 14.95 -22.08 -9.09
C THR A 105 15.18 -22.04 -10.60
N LEU A 106 16.34 -22.52 -11.04
CA LEU A 106 16.68 -22.73 -12.44
C LEU A 106 17.36 -24.09 -12.63
N GLY A 107 16.66 -25.04 -13.23
CA GLY A 107 17.16 -26.42 -13.32
C GLY A 107 17.28 -27.02 -11.91
N GLU A 108 18.49 -27.45 -11.54
CA GLU A 108 18.80 -27.97 -10.20
C GLU A 108 19.30 -26.88 -9.23
N GLU A 109 19.64 -25.69 -9.73
CA GLU A 109 20.14 -24.59 -8.90
C GLU A 109 18.97 -23.85 -8.23
N THR A 110 19.10 -23.60 -6.93
CA THR A 110 18.10 -22.88 -6.13
C THR A 110 18.78 -21.86 -5.23
N LYS A 111 18.17 -20.67 -5.09
CA LYS A 111 18.52 -19.67 -4.09
C LYS A 111 17.28 -19.19 -3.34
N SER A 112 17.40 -19.09 -2.02
CA SER A 112 16.32 -18.66 -1.14
C SER A 112 16.74 -17.43 -0.35
N PHE A 113 15.79 -16.54 -0.09
CA PHE A 113 15.94 -15.28 0.61
C PHE A 113 14.72 -15.01 1.48
N ASP A 114 14.83 -14.00 2.34
CA ASP A 114 13.72 -13.45 3.11
C ASP A 114 13.51 -11.99 2.70
N ASP A 115 12.41 -11.72 2.02
CA ASP A 115 12.02 -10.37 1.62
C ASP A 115 11.25 -9.70 2.76
N ALA A 116 11.44 -8.39 2.90
CA ALA A 116 10.83 -7.61 3.96
C ALA A 116 10.43 -6.21 3.49
N VAL A 117 9.26 -5.75 3.91
CA VAL A 117 8.84 -4.35 3.73
C VAL A 117 8.33 -3.84 5.06
N ARG A 118 8.83 -2.68 5.49
CA ARG A 118 8.37 -2.01 6.70
C ARG A 118 8.02 -0.58 6.37
N SER A 119 6.93 -0.06 6.89
CA SER A 119 6.61 1.35 6.73
C SER A 119 5.98 1.95 7.98
N ASP A 120 6.23 3.23 8.15
CA ASP A 120 5.55 4.09 9.11
C ASP A 120 5.05 5.33 8.38
N VAL A 121 3.79 5.66 8.57
CA VAL A 121 3.20 6.89 8.05
C VAL A 121 2.45 7.62 9.14
N TRP A 122 2.60 8.94 9.16
CA TRP A 122 1.89 9.82 10.06
C TRP A 122 0.94 10.72 9.27
N PHE A 123 -0.30 10.80 9.74
CA PHE A 123 -1.34 11.55 9.07
C PHE A 123 -2.37 12.09 10.07
N ARG A 124 -3.02 13.17 9.68
CA ARG A 124 -4.02 13.86 10.50
C ARG A 124 -5.33 13.08 10.59
N ASP A 125 -6.25 13.55 11.41
CA ASP A 125 -7.56 12.93 11.59
C ASP A 125 -8.50 13.07 10.37
N ALA A 126 -9.69 12.47 10.47
CA ALA A 126 -10.70 12.52 9.42
C ALA A 126 -11.22 13.95 9.12
N LYS A 127 -11.23 14.86 10.11
CA LYS A 127 -11.65 16.26 9.92
C LYS A 127 -10.68 17.01 9.01
N HIS A 128 -9.41 16.61 9.06
CA HIS A 128 -8.36 17.07 8.17
C HIS A 128 -8.19 16.17 6.94
N SER A 129 -9.20 15.39 6.56
CA SER A 129 -9.17 14.53 5.36
C SER A 129 -7.98 13.55 5.31
N LEU A 130 -7.47 13.11 6.46
CA LEU A 130 -6.28 12.23 6.56
C LEU A 130 -5.05 12.79 5.82
N GLN A 131 -4.86 14.11 5.88
CA GLN A 131 -3.68 14.75 5.28
C GLN A 131 -2.38 14.08 5.80
N PRO A 132 -1.51 13.60 4.89
CA PRO A 132 -0.24 13.00 5.29
C PRO A 132 0.72 14.07 5.81
N VAL A 133 1.55 13.68 6.77
CA VAL A 133 2.59 14.55 7.37
C VAL A 133 3.98 14.08 6.98
N LYS A 134 4.24 12.77 7.13
CA LYS A 134 5.48 12.14 6.68
C LYS A 134 5.32 10.62 6.57
N SER A 135 6.17 9.98 5.80
CA SER A 135 6.29 8.53 5.73
C SER A 135 7.74 8.08 5.62
N GLU A 136 8.01 6.89 6.11
CA GLU A 136 9.26 6.16 5.90
C GLU A 136 8.91 4.72 5.50
N LYS A 137 9.61 4.19 4.50
CA LYS A 137 9.48 2.83 4.02
C LYS A 137 10.84 2.21 3.85
N TYR A 138 11.09 1.08 4.49
CA TYR A 138 12.20 0.19 4.20
C TYR A 138 11.73 -0.96 3.30
N VAL A 139 12.54 -1.30 2.30
CA VAL A 139 12.31 -2.41 1.40
C VAL A 139 13.57 -3.24 1.28
N LEU A 140 13.46 -4.55 1.46
CA LEU A 140 14.39 -5.58 1.03
C LEU A 140 13.61 -6.55 0.14
N SER A 141 13.99 -6.63 -1.13
CA SER A 141 13.25 -7.40 -2.13
C SER A 141 14.19 -8.05 -3.12
N HIS A 142 14.05 -9.35 -3.34
CA HIS A 142 14.65 -10.07 -4.45
C HIS A 142 13.62 -10.11 -5.57
N THR A 143 13.59 -9.05 -6.38
CA THR A 143 12.53 -8.81 -7.36
C THR A 143 12.75 -9.64 -8.63
N PRO A 144 11.72 -10.33 -9.16
CA PRO A 144 11.90 -11.16 -10.35
C PRO A 144 12.18 -10.32 -11.59
N MET A 145 13.16 -10.76 -12.38
CA MET A 145 13.54 -10.16 -13.64
C MET A 145 12.95 -10.93 -14.81
N GLN A 146 12.48 -10.19 -15.83
CA GLN A 146 12.06 -10.83 -17.08
C GLN A 146 13.31 -11.24 -17.87
N SER A 147 13.58 -12.54 -17.94
CA SER A 147 14.65 -13.11 -18.76
C SER A 147 14.07 -14.17 -19.69
N SER A 148 14.25 -14.01 -21.00
CA SER A 148 13.76 -14.96 -22.01
C SER A 148 14.63 -16.22 -22.11
N ALA A 149 15.86 -16.18 -21.59
CA ALA A 149 16.80 -17.31 -21.57
C ALA A 149 17.79 -17.13 -20.41
N PRO A 150 17.35 -17.36 -19.15
CA PRO A 150 18.22 -17.22 -18.00
C PRO A 150 19.36 -18.24 -18.06
N SER A 151 20.61 -17.77 -17.87
CA SER A 151 21.81 -18.61 -17.91
C SER A 151 22.26 -19.08 -16.52
N SER A 152 21.70 -18.50 -15.47
CA SER A 152 21.98 -18.81 -14.06
C SER A 152 20.82 -18.36 -13.18
N VAL A 153 20.70 -18.91 -11.97
CA VAL A 153 19.67 -18.47 -11.01
C VAL A 153 19.80 -16.97 -10.67
N ASP A 154 21.01 -16.43 -10.64
CA ASP A 154 21.28 -14.99 -10.40
C ASP A 154 20.68 -14.07 -11.47
N SER A 155 20.41 -14.58 -12.67
CA SER A 155 19.75 -13.80 -13.72
C SER A 155 18.23 -13.71 -13.57
N LEU A 156 17.65 -14.44 -12.62
CA LEU A 156 16.20 -14.48 -12.38
C LEU A 156 15.70 -13.34 -11.51
N TYR A 157 16.59 -12.65 -10.78
CA TYR A 157 16.19 -11.61 -9.84
C TYR A 157 17.16 -10.43 -9.80
N THR A 158 16.72 -9.34 -9.19
CA THR A 158 17.59 -8.23 -8.77
C THR A 158 17.26 -7.90 -7.33
N THR A 159 18.28 -7.80 -6.49
CA THR A 159 18.13 -7.39 -5.10
C THR A 159 17.99 -5.87 -5.02
N TYR A 160 16.95 -5.44 -4.34
CA TYR A 160 16.72 -4.06 -3.95
C TYR A 160 16.67 -3.97 -2.44
N GLU A 161 17.53 -3.14 -1.87
CA GLU A 161 17.49 -2.77 -0.47
C GLU A 161 17.58 -1.24 -0.38
N TYR A 162 16.54 -0.61 0.15
CA TYR A 162 16.49 0.84 0.23
C TYR A 162 15.52 1.34 1.31
N THR A 163 15.75 2.58 1.73
CA THR A 163 14.78 3.37 2.50
C THR A 163 14.25 4.51 1.64
N TYR A 164 12.94 4.70 1.64
CA TYR A 164 12.26 5.81 0.98
C TYR A 164 11.51 6.64 2.02
N THR A 165 11.77 7.93 2.06
CA THR A 165 11.10 8.87 2.97
C THR A 165 10.35 9.93 2.18
N VAL A 166 9.23 10.38 2.75
CA VAL A 166 8.46 11.51 2.25
C VAL A 166 8.15 12.45 3.42
N THR A 167 8.36 13.74 3.25
CA THR A 167 7.93 14.77 4.21
C THR A 167 7.06 15.77 3.49
N TYR A 168 5.88 16.06 4.05
CA TYR A 168 4.91 16.98 3.50
C TYR A 168 4.99 18.32 4.22
N ASN A 169 4.84 19.42 3.47
CA ASN A 169 4.72 20.74 4.09
C ASN A 169 3.31 20.95 4.70
N ALA A 170 3.19 21.92 5.61
CA ALA A 170 2.00 22.08 6.44
C ALA A 170 0.70 22.42 5.66
N ASP A 171 0.82 23.06 4.50
CA ASP A 171 -0.29 23.41 3.61
C ASP A 171 -0.56 22.32 2.53
N LEU A 172 0.21 21.23 2.55
CA LEU A 172 0.13 20.11 1.62
C LEU A 172 0.22 20.53 0.14
N THR A 173 1.11 21.47 -0.16
CA THR A 173 1.41 21.93 -1.53
C THR A 173 2.68 21.32 -2.10
N ASN A 174 3.56 20.79 -1.27
CA ASN A 174 4.82 20.15 -1.68
C ASN A 174 5.16 18.95 -0.80
N ALA A 175 5.89 18.01 -1.38
CA ALA A 175 6.49 16.87 -0.69
C ALA A 175 7.96 16.74 -1.06
N ASP A 176 8.82 16.59 -0.05
CA ASP A 176 10.22 16.25 -0.23
C ASP A 176 10.38 14.74 -0.09
N THR A 177 10.96 14.11 -1.11
CA THR A 177 11.18 12.66 -1.17
C THR A 177 12.67 12.36 -1.16
N THR A 178 13.09 11.32 -0.45
CA THR A 178 14.47 10.82 -0.50
C THR A 178 14.48 9.30 -0.59
N ALA A 179 15.20 8.75 -1.56
CA ALA A 179 15.47 7.32 -1.68
C ALA A 179 16.96 7.05 -1.45
N THR A 180 17.29 6.17 -0.50
CA THR A 180 18.66 5.76 -0.19
C THR A 180 18.78 4.26 -0.42
N TYR A 181 19.55 3.85 -1.42
CA TYR A 181 19.75 2.45 -1.78
C TYR A 181 21.05 1.91 -1.19
N THR A 182 20.95 0.81 -0.46
CA THR A 182 22.11 0.00 -0.05
C THR A 182 22.36 -1.13 -1.06
N GLN A 183 21.32 -1.59 -1.76
CA GLN A 183 21.43 -2.56 -2.84
C GLN A 183 20.51 -2.17 -4.02
N PRO A 184 21.05 -1.93 -5.22
CA PRO A 184 22.45 -1.61 -5.47
C PRO A 184 22.85 -0.32 -4.72
N GLU A 185 24.08 -0.24 -4.21
CA GLU A 185 24.56 0.99 -3.56
C GLU A 185 24.63 2.14 -4.57
N THR A 186 23.90 3.23 -4.28
CA THR A 186 23.90 4.45 -5.08
C THR A 186 23.81 5.69 -4.19
N ASP A 187 24.21 6.85 -4.71
CA ASP A 187 23.97 8.12 -4.03
C ASP A 187 22.46 8.32 -3.75
N PRO A 188 22.10 8.94 -2.61
CA PRO A 188 20.72 9.27 -2.30
C PRO A 188 20.06 10.11 -3.40
N ILE A 189 18.83 9.77 -3.74
CA ILE A 189 18.02 10.49 -4.72
C ILE A 189 17.01 11.33 -3.96
N THR A 190 17.21 12.65 -3.95
CA THR A 190 16.29 13.60 -3.31
C THR A 190 15.55 14.43 -4.35
N GLN A 191 14.26 14.68 -4.10
CA GLN A 191 13.41 15.45 -5.00
C GLN A 191 12.26 16.12 -4.25
N ALA A 192 12.02 17.40 -4.57
CA ALA A 192 10.79 18.10 -4.24
C ALA A 192 9.73 17.83 -5.32
N ILE A 193 8.51 17.48 -4.90
CA ILE A 193 7.36 17.21 -5.77
C ILE A 193 6.25 18.19 -5.40
N GLU A 194 5.81 18.98 -6.38
CA GLU A 194 4.66 19.85 -6.25
C GLU A 194 3.35 19.02 -6.21
N LEU A 195 2.54 19.25 -5.18
CA LEU A 195 1.24 18.61 -5.00
C LEU A 195 0.13 19.45 -5.63
N SER A 196 0.24 19.70 -6.94
CA SER A 196 -0.66 20.60 -7.67
C SER A 196 -1.94 19.90 -8.11
N GLY A 197 -3.13 20.47 -7.90
CA GLY A 197 -4.43 19.95 -8.39
C GLY A 197 -5.44 19.64 -7.29
N SER A 198 -6.73 19.58 -7.63
CA SER A 198 -7.82 19.40 -6.64
C SER A 198 -7.97 17.95 -6.16
N GLY A 199 -8.60 17.76 -5.01
CA GLY A 199 -8.97 16.45 -4.46
C GLY A 199 -8.20 16.08 -3.20
N THR A 200 -8.53 14.92 -2.62
CA THR A 200 -7.81 14.39 -1.45
C THR A 200 -6.48 13.81 -1.89
N TYR A 201 -5.42 14.16 -1.17
CA TYR A 201 -4.10 13.60 -1.36
C TYR A 201 -3.80 12.60 -0.23
N LEU A 202 -3.38 11.39 -0.59
CA LEU A 202 -3.00 10.34 0.34
C LEU A 202 -1.59 9.83 0.04
N ASP A 203 -0.78 9.64 1.08
CA ASP A 203 0.51 8.94 0.96
C ASP A 203 0.31 7.46 0.59
N ASN A 204 1.25 6.84 -0.15
CA ASN A 204 1.12 5.43 -0.52
C ASN A 204 1.01 4.49 0.69
N GLU A 205 1.75 4.80 1.76
CA GLU A 205 1.81 3.97 2.95
C GLU A 205 0.56 4.11 3.84
N GLN A 206 -0.30 5.11 3.60
CA GLN A 206 -1.58 5.28 4.31
C GLN A 206 -2.81 4.77 3.55
N ILE A 207 -2.70 4.45 2.25
CA ILE A 207 -3.86 4.13 1.39
C ILE A 207 -4.69 2.99 1.99
N LEU A 208 -4.05 1.91 2.44
CA LEU A 208 -4.76 0.73 2.97
C LEU A 208 -5.60 1.07 4.21
N PHE A 209 -5.14 2.01 5.03
CA PHE A 209 -5.90 2.52 6.16
C PHE A 209 -6.99 3.51 5.70
N ALA A 210 -6.64 4.47 4.85
CA ALA A 210 -7.54 5.54 4.43
C ALA A 210 -8.80 5.02 3.73
N LEU A 211 -8.69 3.92 2.98
CA LEU A 211 -9.83 3.29 2.29
C LEU A 211 -10.97 2.91 3.25
N ARG A 212 -10.69 2.64 4.53
CA ARG A 212 -11.72 2.36 5.55
C ARG A 212 -12.73 3.48 5.68
N GLY A 213 -12.28 4.73 5.50
CA GLY A 213 -13.11 5.91 5.63
C GLY A 213 -13.82 6.35 4.35
N VAL A 214 -13.57 5.69 3.22
CA VAL A 214 -14.18 6.02 1.93
C VAL A 214 -15.52 5.32 1.78
N ASN A 215 -16.48 5.95 1.08
CA ASN A 215 -17.71 5.27 0.71
C ASN A 215 -17.40 4.11 -0.28
N MET A 216 -17.57 2.88 0.18
CA MET A 216 -17.34 1.67 -0.60
C MET A 216 -18.57 1.23 -1.42
N SER A 217 -19.64 2.03 -1.51
CA SER A 217 -20.79 1.72 -2.39
C SER A 217 -20.64 2.27 -3.81
N SER A 218 -19.59 3.04 -4.09
CA SER A 218 -19.35 3.70 -5.37
C SER A 218 -17.86 3.85 -5.63
N THR A 219 -17.48 3.92 -6.90
CA THR A 219 -16.08 4.20 -7.28
C THR A 219 -15.62 5.54 -6.71
N SER A 220 -14.42 5.55 -6.15
CA SER A 220 -13.77 6.76 -5.64
C SER A 220 -12.36 6.87 -6.21
N SER A 221 -11.86 8.11 -6.25
CA SER A 221 -10.50 8.42 -6.69
C SER A 221 -9.88 9.50 -5.82
N PHE A 222 -8.57 9.46 -5.68
CA PHE A 222 -7.77 10.40 -4.92
C PHE A 222 -6.41 10.55 -5.59
N ARG A 223 -5.49 11.26 -4.95
CA ARG A 223 -4.17 11.56 -5.51
C ARG A 223 -3.07 11.01 -4.63
N SER A 224 -2.01 10.54 -5.24
CA SER A 224 -0.81 10.07 -4.54
C SER A 224 0.42 10.26 -5.42
N ILE A 225 1.60 10.37 -4.81
CA ILE A 225 2.87 10.30 -5.54
C ILE A 225 3.00 8.90 -6.13
N ASN A 226 3.19 8.81 -7.44
CA ASN A 226 3.74 7.62 -8.05
C ASN A 226 5.27 7.68 -7.94
N PRO A 227 5.91 6.88 -7.07
CA PRO A 227 7.36 6.97 -6.83
C PRO A 227 8.18 6.57 -8.08
N ALA A 228 7.63 5.71 -8.95
CA ALA A 228 8.30 5.31 -10.18
C ALA A 228 8.35 6.45 -11.21
N LYS A 229 7.26 7.23 -11.31
CA LYS A 229 7.18 8.38 -12.22
C LYS A 229 7.64 9.69 -11.60
N LYS A 230 7.82 9.71 -10.28
CA LYS A 230 8.23 10.90 -9.51
C LYS A 230 7.27 12.07 -9.71
N ALA A 231 5.97 11.75 -9.75
CA ALA A 231 4.91 12.70 -10.05
C ALA A 231 3.63 12.30 -9.33
N VAL A 232 2.76 13.27 -9.07
CA VAL A 232 1.42 13.01 -8.53
C VAL A 232 0.53 12.43 -9.63
N GLU A 233 -0.11 11.30 -9.35
CA GLU A 233 -1.08 10.68 -10.22
C GLU A 233 -2.42 10.49 -9.51
N THR A 234 -3.49 10.35 -10.29
CA THR A 234 -4.77 9.90 -9.75
C THR A 234 -4.69 8.40 -9.48
N VAL A 235 -5.14 8.00 -8.31
CA VAL A 235 -5.36 6.61 -7.91
C VAL A 235 -6.86 6.44 -7.74
N GLY A 236 -7.42 5.34 -8.23
CA GLY A 236 -8.86 5.15 -8.15
C GLY A 236 -9.28 3.70 -8.22
N MET A 237 -10.52 3.49 -7.80
CA MET A 237 -11.19 2.20 -7.96
C MET A 237 -11.39 1.93 -9.45
N THR A 238 -10.88 0.80 -9.94
CA THR A 238 -10.93 0.44 -11.36
C THR A 238 -12.27 -0.19 -11.76
N GLU A 239 -13.08 -0.55 -10.77
CA GLU A 239 -14.43 -1.08 -10.93
C GLU A 239 -15.33 -0.60 -9.79
N THR A 240 -16.64 -0.68 -10.02
CA THR A 240 -17.61 -0.45 -8.95
C THR A 240 -17.43 -1.51 -7.87
N PRO A 241 -17.33 -1.13 -6.59
CA PRO A 241 -17.24 -2.09 -5.51
C PRO A 241 -18.42 -3.07 -5.53
N SER A 242 -18.10 -4.34 -5.33
CA SER A 242 -19.07 -5.41 -5.16
C SER A 242 -19.29 -5.68 -3.67
N SER A 243 -20.54 -5.86 -3.25
CA SER A 243 -20.87 -6.22 -1.87
C SER A 243 -21.38 -7.65 -1.79
N ALA A 244 -20.98 -8.37 -0.74
CA ALA A 244 -21.42 -9.73 -0.44
C ALA A 244 -21.49 -9.95 1.07
N ALA A 245 -22.33 -10.89 1.50
CA ALA A 245 -22.21 -11.47 2.84
C ALA A 245 -21.29 -12.68 2.76
N GLU A 246 -20.22 -12.70 3.57
CA GLU A 246 -19.21 -13.75 3.55
C GLU A 246 -18.99 -14.31 4.96
N LYS A 247 -18.77 -15.62 5.04
CA LYS A 247 -18.35 -16.29 6.27
C LYS A 247 -16.83 -16.32 6.35
N LEU A 248 -16.29 -15.68 7.37
CA LEU A 248 -14.85 -15.55 7.59
C LEU A 248 -14.50 -16.01 9.00
N THR A 249 -13.39 -16.73 9.14
CA THR A 249 -12.88 -17.19 10.44
C THR A 249 -11.55 -16.50 10.73
N PHE A 250 -11.47 -15.80 11.85
CA PHE A 250 -10.26 -15.15 12.37
C PHE A 250 -10.39 -14.93 13.88
N GLU A 251 -9.28 -14.68 14.56
CA GLU A 251 -9.27 -14.28 15.98
C GLU A 251 -9.63 -12.79 16.08
N MET A 252 -10.61 -12.43 16.90
CA MET A 252 -10.94 -11.03 17.19
C MET A 252 -10.99 -10.83 18.71
N ASN A 253 -10.16 -9.94 19.24
CA ASN A 253 -10.08 -9.63 20.68
C ASN A 253 -9.96 -10.88 21.58
N GLY A 254 -9.17 -11.87 21.15
CA GLY A 254 -8.92 -13.12 21.87
C GLY A 254 -9.90 -14.25 21.58
N GLU A 255 -10.90 -14.06 20.71
CA GLU A 255 -11.88 -15.09 20.36
C GLU A 255 -11.80 -15.47 18.87
N THR A 256 -11.57 -16.76 18.58
CA THR A 256 -11.66 -17.32 17.23
C THR A 256 -13.07 -17.82 16.96
N ALA A 257 -13.73 -17.29 15.93
CA ALA A 257 -15.07 -17.70 15.52
C ALA A 257 -15.30 -17.49 14.02
N GLU A 258 -16.23 -18.25 13.44
CA GLU A 258 -16.80 -17.94 12.12
C GLU A 258 -17.78 -16.77 12.28
N ARG A 259 -17.64 -15.77 11.41
CA ARG A 259 -18.46 -14.57 11.42
C ARG A 259 -19.01 -14.32 10.03
N GLU A 260 -20.31 -14.05 9.94
CA GLU A 260 -20.91 -13.53 8.70
C GLU A 260 -20.71 -12.01 8.67
N ILE A 261 -20.03 -11.53 7.63
CA ILE A 261 -19.60 -10.14 7.48
C ILE A 261 -20.08 -9.63 6.13
N THR A 262 -20.71 -8.46 6.11
CA THR A 262 -20.91 -7.73 4.85
C THR A 262 -19.57 -7.18 4.40
N THR A 263 -19.11 -7.61 3.23
CA THR A 263 -17.84 -7.20 2.64
C THR A 263 -18.06 -6.25 1.46
N TYR A 264 -17.04 -5.46 1.16
CA TYR A 264 -16.92 -4.70 -0.09
C TYR A 264 -15.61 -5.05 -0.77
N THR A 265 -15.67 -5.45 -2.03
CA THR A 265 -14.50 -5.86 -2.83
C THR A 265 -14.36 -5.00 -4.07
N PHE A 266 -13.18 -4.44 -4.27
CA PHE A 266 -12.82 -3.61 -5.42
C PHE A 266 -11.30 -3.65 -5.66
N SER A 267 -10.87 -3.25 -6.85
CA SER A 267 -9.47 -3.08 -7.18
C SER A 267 -9.11 -1.60 -7.28
N LEU A 268 -7.88 -1.29 -6.90
CA LEU A 268 -7.30 0.04 -6.97
C LEU A 268 -6.13 0.04 -7.95
N GLY A 269 -6.01 1.11 -8.72
CA GLY A 269 -4.86 1.31 -9.61
C GLY A 269 -4.60 2.78 -9.87
N TYR A 270 -3.42 3.09 -10.39
CA TYR A 270 -3.16 4.42 -10.94
C TYR A 270 -3.99 4.63 -12.22
N GLY A 271 -4.48 5.84 -12.46
CA GLY A 271 -5.23 6.21 -13.67
C GLY A 271 -4.35 6.67 -14.84
N GLY A 272 -3.03 6.72 -14.65
CA GLY A 272 -2.08 7.17 -15.66
C GLY A 272 -1.68 6.09 -16.67
N THR A 273 -0.88 6.47 -17.66
CA THR A 273 -0.34 5.52 -18.65
C THR A 273 0.60 4.51 -17.98
N ASN A 274 0.45 3.22 -18.30
CA ASN A 274 1.18 2.12 -17.66
C ASN A 274 1.03 2.13 -16.13
N PRO A 275 -0.18 1.97 -15.62
CA PRO A 275 -0.48 2.17 -14.20
C PRO A 275 0.07 1.08 -13.28
N GLY A 276 0.77 0.09 -13.84
CA GLY A 276 1.06 -1.18 -13.17
C GLY A 276 -0.18 -2.08 -13.13
N ALA A 277 -0.09 -3.17 -12.37
CA ALA A 277 -1.24 -4.01 -12.11
C ALA A 277 -2.09 -3.38 -10.99
N SER A 278 -3.42 -3.43 -11.14
CA SER A 278 -4.31 -3.10 -10.02
C SER A 278 -4.19 -4.16 -8.93
N GLN A 279 -4.43 -3.74 -7.69
CA GLN A 279 -4.48 -4.61 -6.52
C GLN A 279 -5.91 -4.69 -6.06
N LYS A 280 -6.34 -5.87 -5.62
CA LYS A 280 -7.72 -6.12 -5.20
C LYS A 280 -7.80 -6.19 -3.68
N TYR A 281 -8.80 -5.54 -3.11
CA TYR A 281 -9.01 -5.44 -1.68
C TYR A 281 -10.42 -5.86 -1.33
N THR A 282 -10.58 -6.53 -0.19
CA THR A 282 -11.86 -6.80 0.44
C THR A 282 -11.85 -6.20 1.83
N TYR A 283 -12.76 -5.26 2.11
CA TYR A 283 -12.93 -4.63 3.41
C TYR A 283 -14.24 -5.06 4.07
N ALA A 284 -14.29 -5.04 5.40
CA ALA A 284 -15.56 -5.11 6.12
C ALA A 284 -16.40 -3.85 5.85
N GLY A 285 -17.72 -4.00 5.74
CA GLY A 285 -18.65 -2.90 5.57
C GLY A 285 -19.24 -2.42 6.89
N VAL A 286 -19.66 -1.15 6.93
CA VAL A 286 -20.48 -0.61 8.04
C VAL A 286 -21.91 -1.13 7.88
N THR A 287 -22.37 -1.93 8.83
CA THR A 287 -23.77 -2.42 8.90
C THR A 287 -24.58 -1.70 9.97
N ASP A 288 -23.93 -1.29 11.07
CA ASP A 288 -24.46 -0.43 12.12
C ASP A 288 -23.43 0.65 12.46
N ALA A 289 -23.78 1.92 12.23
CA ALA A 289 -22.91 3.06 12.48
C ALA A 289 -22.61 3.27 13.97
N ASN A 290 -23.49 2.82 14.87
CA ASN A 290 -23.28 2.93 16.32
C ASN A 290 -22.54 1.72 16.90
N ASN A 291 -22.38 0.66 16.11
CA ASN A 291 -21.79 -0.61 16.52
C ASN A 291 -21.03 -1.26 15.35
N ASN A 292 -20.09 -0.52 14.80
CA ASN A 292 -19.22 -0.98 13.72
C ASN A 292 -18.15 -1.93 14.27
N ILE A 293 -18.57 -3.16 14.58
CA ILE A 293 -17.76 -4.18 15.26
C ILE A 293 -16.46 -4.45 14.50
N TYR A 294 -16.53 -4.52 13.16
CA TYR A 294 -15.39 -4.88 12.32
C TYR A 294 -14.55 -3.69 11.87
N ARG A 295 -14.92 -2.46 12.28
CA ARG A 295 -14.13 -1.26 12.05
C ARG A 295 -13.78 -1.00 10.59
N CYS A 296 -14.57 -1.48 9.64
CA CYS A 296 -14.17 -1.54 8.23
C CYS A 296 -12.76 -2.08 7.99
N ALA A 297 -12.28 -3.07 8.76
CA ALA A 297 -10.93 -3.60 8.60
C ALA A 297 -10.71 -4.21 7.20
N LEU A 298 -9.48 -4.16 6.71
CA LEU A 298 -9.07 -4.91 5.52
C LEU A 298 -9.12 -6.41 5.89
N LEU A 299 -9.87 -7.18 5.11
CA LEU A 299 -10.08 -8.62 5.35
C LEU A 299 -9.17 -9.44 4.45
N ARG A 300 -9.04 -9.04 3.18
CA ARG A 300 -8.18 -9.70 2.20
C ARG A 300 -7.57 -8.69 1.23
N MET A 301 -6.37 -8.99 0.74
CA MET A 301 -5.71 -8.25 -0.33
C MET A 301 -5.04 -9.22 -1.30
N GLU A 302 -5.17 -8.96 -2.60
CA GLU A 302 -4.53 -9.71 -3.67
C GLU A 302 -3.59 -8.77 -4.44
N VAL A 303 -2.30 -9.09 -4.43
CA VAL A 303 -1.24 -8.30 -5.07
C VAL A 303 -0.61 -9.13 -6.18
N PRO A 304 -0.79 -8.76 -7.46
CA PRO A 304 -0.16 -9.45 -8.57
C PRO A 304 1.38 -9.35 -8.49
N VAL A 305 2.05 -10.48 -8.65
CA VAL A 305 3.51 -10.53 -8.75
C VAL A 305 3.92 -10.13 -10.18
N LEU A 306 5.04 -9.41 -10.29
CA LEU A 306 5.57 -8.94 -11.56
C LEU A 306 5.76 -10.05 -12.58
N ASN A 307 5.76 -9.67 -13.87
CA ASN A 307 5.91 -10.58 -15.00
C ASN A 307 4.85 -11.70 -15.01
N SER A 308 3.68 -11.44 -14.41
CA SER A 308 2.58 -12.39 -14.29
C SER A 308 3.01 -13.72 -13.66
N MET A 309 3.94 -13.69 -12.70
CA MET A 309 4.44 -14.91 -12.05
C MET A 309 3.47 -15.51 -11.03
N GLY A 310 2.45 -14.77 -10.62
CA GLY A 310 1.43 -15.24 -9.69
C GLY A 310 0.78 -14.09 -8.93
N THR A 311 0.19 -14.41 -7.79
CA THR A 311 -0.49 -13.43 -6.91
C THR A 311 -0.17 -13.74 -5.46
N LEU A 312 0.21 -12.72 -4.69
CA LEU A 312 0.29 -12.80 -3.24
C LEU A 312 -1.09 -12.52 -2.65
N ARG A 313 -1.56 -13.42 -1.79
CA ARG A 313 -2.86 -13.36 -1.12
C ARG A 313 -2.65 -13.14 0.37
N TYR A 314 -3.13 -12.00 0.85
CA TYR A 314 -3.13 -11.61 2.26
C TYR A 314 -4.52 -11.90 2.82
N THR A 315 -4.58 -12.61 3.94
CA THR A 315 -5.85 -12.95 4.61
C THR A 315 -5.75 -12.61 6.08
N LEU A 316 -6.70 -11.83 6.60
CA LEU A 316 -6.76 -11.47 8.02
C LEU A 316 -6.91 -12.73 8.86
N VAL A 317 -6.01 -12.93 9.81
CA VAL A 317 -6.05 -14.05 10.77
C VAL A 317 -6.32 -13.59 12.19
N LYS A 318 -5.97 -12.34 12.52
CA LYS A 318 -6.17 -11.77 13.85
C LYS A 318 -6.44 -10.27 13.80
N ALA A 319 -7.39 -9.81 14.60
CA ALA A 319 -7.71 -8.41 14.81
C ALA A 319 -7.82 -8.09 16.30
N THR A 320 -7.15 -7.01 16.73
CA THR A 320 -7.23 -6.43 18.07
C THR A 320 -7.64 -4.98 17.93
N PHE A 321 -8.81 -4.61 18.44
CA PHE A 321 -9.42 -3.28 18.36
C PHE A 321 -9.51 -2.60 19.73
#